data_AF-A0A2R7R3W6-F1
#
_entry.id   AF-A0A2R7R3W6-F1
#
_cell.length_a   1.000
_cell.length_b   1.000
_cell.length_c   1.000
_cell.angle_alpha   90.00
_cell.angle_beta   90.00
_cell.angle_gamma   90.00
#
_symmetry.space_group_name_H-M   'P 1'
#
loop_
_entity.id
_entity.type
_entity.pdbx_description
1 polymer ?
#
loop_
_entity_poly.entity_id
_entity_poly.type
_entity_poly.pdbx_seq_one_letter_code
_entity_poly.pdbx_strand_id
1 'polypeptide(L)'
;GVDPLLKALRPLLEFPGVFVPGSNDYYAPTLKNPASYLLGPSRAKHNPVELDWPRLRSGFGMGGWVDLTNRHQSIVLQGIRFDFSGVDDPHLKRERYAGWPRGTRNQDQNAHLRVAVIHAPYQRVLDHFTEDGADLLLAGHTHGGQLCIPGYGALVSNCDLPTWRAKGLNDWESNGRTTPVNVSGGIGTSRFAPIRIACKPEAVLLTLTSRE
;
A
#
# COMPACT_ATOMS: atom_id res chain seq x y z
N GLY A 1 15.08 1.90 12.32
CA GLY A 1 15.10 0.76 13.25
C GLY A 1 13.69 0.52 13.73
N VAL A 2 13.37 -0.72 14.13
CA VAL A 2 12.00 -1.12 14.49
C VAL A 2 11.48 -0.37 15.73
N ASP A 3 12.27 -0.25 16.80
CA ASP A 3 11.78 0.36 18.04
C ASP A 3 11.39 1.85 17.90
N PRO A 4 12.20 2.71 17.25
CA PRO A 4 11.77 4.09 16.98
C PRO A 4 10.50 4.17 16.12
N LEU A 5 10.32 3.24 15.17
CA LEU A 5 9.13 3.20 14.32
C LEU A 5 7.88 2.84 15.13
N LEU A 6 7.94 1.77 15.93
CA LEU A 6 6.82 1.38 16.80
C LEU A 6 6.49 2.46 17.84
N LYS A 7 7.51 3.15 18.36
CA LYS A 7 7.30 4.30 19.26
C LYS A 7 6.57 5.44 18.55
N ALA A 8 6.95 5.76 17.31
CA ALA A 8 6.32 6.83 16.54
C ALA A 8 4.86 6.50 16.14
N LEU A 9 4.58 5.23 15.85
CA LEU A 9 3.24 4.77 15.45
C LEU A 9 2.32 4.48 16.62
N ARG A 10 2.82 4.51 17.88
CA ARG A 10 2.03 4.15 19.07
C ARG A 10 0.64 4.80 19.13
N PRO A 11 0.44 6.10 18.86
CA PRO A 11 -0.89 6.70 18.89
C PRO A 11 -1.85 6.13 17.82
N LEU A 12 -1.32 5.64 16.70
CA LEU A 12 -2.11 5.02 15.63
C LEU A 12 -2.43 3.54 15.92
N LEU A 13 -1.59 2.88 16.71
CA LEU A 13 -1.83 1.50 17.17
C LEU A 13 -2.97 1.40 18.20
N GLU A 14 -3.51 2.53 18.67
CA GLU A 14 -4.72 2.56 19.50
C GLU A 14 -6.01 2.31 18.69
N PHE A 15 -5.93 2.39 17.36
CA PHE A 15 -7.04 2.18 16.44
C PHE A 15 -6.91 0.84 15.71
N PRO A 16 -8.04 0.20 15.34
CA PRO A 16 -8.02 -0.94 14.43
C PRO A 16 -7.28 -0.59 13.14
N GLY A 17 -6.41 -1.48 12.70
CA GLY A 17 -5.61 -1.27 11.51
C GLY A 17 -5.32 -2.56 10.77
N VAL A 18 -4.90 -2.41 9.53
CA VAL A 18 -4.44 -3.49 8.67
C VAL A 18 -3.16 -3.05 7.97
N PHE A 19 -2.30 -4.00 7.59
CA PHE A 19 -1.07 -3.69 6.87
C PHE A 19 -0.65 -4.79 5.93
N VAL A 20 0.15 -4.41 4.93
CA VAL A 20 0.95 -5.30 4.10
C VAL A 20 2.39 -4.80 4.08
N PRO A 21 3.38 -5.69 4.05
CA PRO A 21 4.79 -5.32 4.03
C PRO A 21 5.23 -4.84 2.65
N GLY A 22 6.25 -4.00 2.62
CA GLY A 22 6.99 -3.62 1.44
C GLY A 22 8.44 -4.12 1.44
N SER A 23 9.10 -3.97 0.30
CA SER A 23 10.50 -4.37 0.11
C SER A 23 11.46 -3.77 1.13
N ASN A 24 11.21 -2.53 1.55
CA ASN A 24 12.03 -1.84 2.57
C ASN A 24 11.71 -2.27 4.01
N ASP A 25 10.67 -3.08 4.23
CA ASP A 25 10.44 -3.74 5.52
C ASP A 25 11.28 -5.01 5.63
N TYR A 26 11.41 -5.75 4.53
CA TYR A 26 12.23 -6.97 4.45
C TYR A 26 13.73 -6.67 4.36
N TYR A 27 14.11 -5.64 3.62
CA TYR A 27 15.49 -5.44 3.20
C TYR A 27 15.98 -4.02 3.44
N ALA A 28 17.21 -3.89 3.93
CA ALA A 28 17.82 -2.60 4.15
C ALA A 28 17.96 -1.86 2.80
N PRO A 29 17.64 -0.56 2.74
CA PRO A 29 17.96 0.22 1.56
C PRO A 29 19.48 0.22 1.36
N THR A 30 19.91 0.34 0.11
CA THR A 30 21.34 0.47 -0.22
C THR A 30 21.59 1.78 -0.93
N LEU A 31 22.79 2.34 -0.80
CA LEU A 31 23.20 3.51 -1.57
C LEU A 31 23.05 3.20 -3.08
N LYS A 32 22.30 4.04 -3.77
CA LYS A 32 22.10 3.98 -5.24
C LYS A 32 22.68 5.24 -5.84
N ASN A 33 23.20 5.15 -7.06
CA ASN A 33 23.56 6.34 -7.82
C ASN A 33 22.27 7.17 -8.03
N PRO A 34 22.22 8.45 -7.60
CA PRO A 34 21.02 9.29 -7.74
C PRO A 34 20.50 9.36 -9.19
N ALA A 35 21.39 9.31 -10.18
CA ALA A 35 21.01 9.31 -11.60
C ALA A 35 20.17 8.08 -12.00
N SER A 36 20.32 6.95 -11.29
CA SER A 36 19.52 5.74 -11.54
C SER A 36 18.04 5.91 -11.20
N TYR A 37 17.68 6.92 -10.41
CA TYR A 37 16.29 7.29 -10.14
C TYR A 37 15.56 7.71 -11.43
N LEU A 38 16.26 8.33 -12.38
CA LEU A 38 15.69 8.76 -13.66
C LEU A 38 15.55 7.62 -14.69
N LEU A 39 16.12 6.44 -14.41
CA LEU A 39 16.18 5.31 -15.35
C LEU A 39 15.06 4.27 -15.14
N GLY A 40 14.08 4.54 -14.28
CA GLY A 40 12.90 3.68 -14.08
C GLY A 40 12.94 2.82 -12.81
N PRO A 41 11.98 1.89 -12.65
CA PRO A 41 11.77 1.15 -11.40
C PRO A 41 13.00 0.34 -11.01
N SER A 42 13.37 0.40 -9.74
CA SER A 42 14.57 -0.30 -9.28
C SER A 42 14.39 -1.81 -9.26
N ARG A 43 15.41 -2.56 -9.64
CA ARG A 43 15.40 -4.04 -9.56
C ARG A 43 15.85 -4.52 -8.18
N ALA A 44 15.29 -5.64 -7.73
CA ALA A 44 15.79 -6.39 -6.58
C ALA A 44 17.25 -6.81 -6.78
N LYS A 45 18.09 -6.66 -5.76
CA LYS A 45 19.54 -6.96 -5.81
C LYS A 45 19.85 -8.40 -5.39
N HIS A 46 21.05 -8.85 -5.76
CA HIS A 46 21.72 -10.03 -5.19
C HIS A 46 22.16 -9.74 -3.75
N ASN A 47 21.84 -10.64 -2.80
CA ASN A 47 22.21 -10.60 -1.37
C ASN A 47 21.89 -9.30 -0.60
N PRO A 48 20.61 -8.89 -0.52
CA PRO A 48 20.22 -7.77 0.33
C PRO A 48 20.40 -8.11 1.82
N VAL A 49 20.72 -7.09 2.64
CA VAL A 49 20.72 -7.23 4.10
C VAL A 49 19.28 -7.35 4.57
N GLU A 50 18.91 -8.51 5.12
CA GLU A 50 17.59 -8.73 5.70
C GLU A 50 17.44 -7.93 7.00
N LEU A 51 16.29 -7.28 7.14
CA LEU A 51 15.90 -6.56 8.35
C LEU A 51 15.12 -7.47 9.27
N ASP A 52 15.02 -7.07 10.54
CA ASP A 52 14.18 -7.74 11.54
C ASP A 52 12.69 -7.43 11.31
N TRP A 53 12.20 -7.81 10.14
CA TRP A 53 10.81 -7.69 9.72
C TRP A 53 9.87 -8.58 10.55
N PRO A 54 10.27 -9.77 11.09
CA PRO A 54 9.40 -10.54 11.98
C PRO A 54 9.08 -9.78 13.28
N ARG A 55 10.04 -9.03 13.83
CA ARG A 55 9.80 -8.16 14.98
C ARG A 55 8.89 -7.00 14.62
N LEU A 56 9.04 -6.41 13.44
CA LEU A 56 8.12 -5.36 12.95
C LEU A 56 6.67 -5.88 12.88
N ARG A 57 6.47 -7.02 12.20
CA ARG A 57 5.18 -7.71 12.10
C ARG A 57 4.60 -7.97 13.49
N SER A 58 5.42 -8.50 14.41
CA SER A 58 4.99 -8.80 15.78
C SER A 58 4.58 -7.54 16.53
N GLY A 59 5.32 -6.43 16.36
CA GLY A 59 4.98 -5.14 16.97
C GLY A 59 3.64 -4.57 16.49
N PHE A 60 3.35 -4.65 15.19
CA PHE A 60 2.04 -4.26 14.65
C PHE A 60 0.92 -5.18 15.13
N GLY A 61 1.16 -6.50 15.13
CA GLY A 61 0.19 -7.47 15.64
C GLY A 61 -0.14 -7.27 17.12
N MET A 62 0.85 -6.95 17.96
CA MET A 62 0.63 -6.60 19.36
C MET A 62 -0.20 -5.33 19.55
N GLY A 63 -0.14 -4.40 18.59
CA GLY A 63 -1.01 -3.22 18.53
C GLY A 63 -2.39 -3.49 17.95
N GLY A 64 -2.75 -4.75 17.69
CA GLY A 64 -4.06 -5.14 17.16
C GLY A 64 -4.22 -4.95 15.64
N TRP A 65 -3.15 -4.58 14.93
CA TRP A 65 -3.21 -4.48 13.47
C TRP A 65 -3.16 -5.86 12.82
N VAL A 66 -3.98 -6.06 11.80
CA VAL A 66 -4.06 -7.32 11.05
C VAL A 66 -3.07 -7.33 9.91
N ASP A 67 -2.25 -8.39 9.87
CA ASP A 67 -1.36 -8.66 8.74
C ASP A 67 -2.12 -9.30 7.57
N LEU A 68 -2.14 -8.60 6.44
CA LEU A 68 -2.77 -9.02 5.20
C LEU A 68 -1.77 -9.57 4.16
N THR A 69 -0.55 -9.95 4.56
CA THR A 69 0.45 -10.57 3.68
C THR A 69 -0.11 -11.83 3.01
N ASN A 70 -0.60 -11.72 1.77
CA ASN A 70 -1.27 -12.80 1.02
C ASN A 70 -2.46 -13.40 1.78
N ARG A 71 -3.24 -12.55 2.45
CA ARG A 71 -4.32 -12.93 3.35
C ARG A 71 -5.48 -11.95 3.26
N HIS A 72 -6.65 -12.40 3.69
CA HIS A 72 -7.84 -11.57 3.82
C HIS A 72 -8.43 -11.70 5.22
N GLN A 73 -9.13 -10.66 5.68
CA GLN A 73 -9.79 -10.64 7.00
C GLN A 73 -10.98 -9.69 6.98
N SER A 74 -12.09 -10.11 7.61
CA SER A 74 -13.22 -9.22 7.90
C SER A 74 -13.02 -8.54 9.25
N ILE A 75 -13.33 -7.24 9.31
CA ILE A 75 -13.34 -6.41 10.53
C ILE A 75 -14.66 -5.65 10.55
N VAL A 76 -15.35 -5.65 11.70
CA VAL A 76 -16.56 -4.83 11.89
C VAL A 76 -16.15 -3.52 12.55
N LEU A 77 -16.41 -2.40 11.89
CA LEU A 77 -16.14 -1.05 12.37
C LEU A 77 -17.46 -0.29 12.44
N GLN A 78 -17.84 0.18 13.63
CA GLN A 78 -19.09 0.92 13.84
C GLN A 78 -20.33 0.22 13.25
N GLY A 79 -20.39 -1.12 13.35
CA GLY A 79 -21.50 -1.93 12.82
C GLY A 79 -21.44 -2.25 11.32
N ILE A 80 -20.45 -1.71 10.59
CA ILE A 80 -20.24 -1.97 9.15
C ILE A 80 -19.15 -3.02 8.98
N ARG A 81 -19.40 -4.04 8.15
CA ARG A 81 -18.40 -5.06 7.81
C ARG A 81 -17.46 -4.53 6.73
N PHE A 82 -16.17 -4.52 7.03
CA PHE A 82 -15.09 -4.30 6.07
C PHE A 82 -14.40 -5.62 5.79
N ASP A 83 -14.39 -6.02 4.54
CA ASP A 83 -13.63 -7.16 4.05
C ASP A 83 -12.33 -6.65 3.44
N PHE A 84 -11.23 -6.92 4.14
CA PHE A 84 -9.91 -6.57 3.65
C PHE A 84 -9.28 -7.76 2.94
N SER A 85 -8.62 -7.49 1.82
CA SER A 85 -7.74 -8.44 1.16
C SER A 85 -6.41 -7.77 0.84
N GLY A 86 -5.32 -8.45 1.11
CA GLY A 86 -3.99 -7.92 0.82
C GLY A 86 -3.07 -8.96 0.20
N VAL A 87 -2.02 -8.44 -0.40
CA VAL A 87 -0.94 -9.24 -0.98
C VAL A 87 0.41 -8.80 -0.39
N ASP A 88 1.35 -9.73 -0.35
CA ASP A 88 2.76 -9.44 -0.14
C ASP A 88 3.32 -8.60 -1.30
N ASP A 89 4.54 -8.08 -1.15
CA ASP A 89 5.08 -7.02 -2.00
C ASP A 89 5.11 -7.37 -3.51
N PRO A 90 4.29 -6.70 -4.35
CA PRO A 90 4.29 -6.89 -5.79
C PRO A 90 5.62 -6.49 -6.47
N HIS A 91 6.38 -5.58 -5.86
CA HIS A 91 7.70 -5.18 -6.35
C HIS A 91 8.72 -6.34 -6.28
N LEU A 92 8.56 -7.20 -5.27
CA LEU A 92 9.36 -8.42 -5.08
C LEU A 92 8.76 -9.64 -5.78
N LYS A 93 7.62 -9.49 -6.47
CA LYS A 93 6.85 -10.59 -7.08
C LYS A 93 6.44 -11.66 -6.06
N ARG A 94 6.06 -11.24 -4.85
CA ARG A 94 5.66 -12.13 -3.75
C ARG A 94 4.15 -12.23 -3.55
N GLU A 95 3.40 -11.43 -4.28
CA GLU A 95 1.95 -11.41 -4.21
C GLU A 95 1.36 -12.79 -4.51
N ARG A 96 0.36 -13.17 -3.71
CA ARG A 96 -0.53 -14.29 -3.92
C ARG A 96 -1.91 -13.84 -3.50
N TYR A 97 -2.87 -14.04 -4.37
CA TYR A 97 -4.22 -13.54 -4.17
C TYR A 97 -5.02 -14.52 -3.30
N ALA A 98 -5.35 -14.10 -2.09
CA ALA A 98 -6.17 -14.89 -1.18
C ALA A 98 -7.67 -14.84 -1.53
N GLY A 99 -8.09 -13.89 -2.38
CA GLY A 99 -9.49 -13.57 -2.63
C GLY A 99 -10.11 -12.79 -1.47
N TRP A 100 -11.43 -12.93 -1.29
CA TRP A 100 -12.19 -12.24 -0.23
C TRP A 100 -12.64 -13.19 0.88
N PRO A 101 -12.81 -12.70 2.12
CA PRO A 101 -13.43 -13.47 3.18
C PRO A 101 -14.83 -13.93 2.76
N ARG A 102 -15.15 -15.20 3.00
CA ARG A 102 -16.50 -15.72 2.81
C ARG A 102 -17.33 -15.42 4.04
N GLY A 103 -18.46 -14.74 3.87
CA GLY A 103 -19.42 -14.58 4.95
C GLY A 103 -19.98 -15.93 5.40
N THR A 104 -20.47 -15.99 6.63
CA THR A 104 -21.38 -17.08 7.00
C THR A 104 -22.66 -16.97 6.15
N ARG A 105 -23.44 -18.05 6.02
CA ARG A 105 -24.64 -18.09 5.14
C ARG A 105 -25.46 -16.80 5.27
N ASN A 106 -25.69 -16.14 4.12
CA ASN A 106 -26.45 -14.90 3.94
C ASN A 106 -25.79 -13.60 4.45
N GLN A 107 -24.60 -13.60 5.06
CA GLN A 107 -23.93 -12.35 5.46
C GLN A 107 -23.35 -11.55 4.28
N ASP A 108 -23.10 -12.19 3.15
CA ASP A 108 -22.65 -11.50 1.93
C ASP A 108 -23.78 -10.66 1.30
N GLN A 109 -25.03 -10.82 1.75
CA GLN A 109 -26.17 -9.98 1.35
C GLN A 109 -26.27 -8.70 2.19
N ASN A 110 -25.58 -8.63 3.34
CA ASN A 110 -25.53 -7.43 4.14
C ASN A 110 -24.56 -6.42 3.51
N ALA A 111 -24.80 -5.13 3.74
CA ALA A 111 -23.90 -4.07 3.31
C ALA A 111 -22.49 -4.31 3.90
N HIS A 112 -21.51 -4.49 3.02
CA HIS A 112 -20.10 -4.64 3.35
C HIS A 112 -19.25 -3.90 2.32
N LEU A 113 -18.04 -3.54 2.72
CA LEU A 113 -17.07 -2.87 1.86
C LEU A 113 -15.87 -3.76 1.62
N ARG A 114 -15.50 -3.97 0.36
CA ARG A 114 -14.29 -4.72 -0.04
C ARG A 114 -13.14 -3.76 -0.29
N VAL A 115 -12.13 -3.82 0.58
CA VAL A 115 -10.95 -2.95 0.49
C VAL A 115 -9.71 -3.78 0.22
N ALA A 116 -9.05 -3.54 -0.91
CA ALA A 116 -7.77 -4.16 -1.20
C ALA A 116 -6.63 -3.29 -0.66
N VAL A 117 -5.65 -3.90 0.00
CA VAL A 117 -4.48 -3.21 0.55
C VAL A 117 -3.22 -3.78 -0.08
N ILE A 118 -2.47 -2.93 -0.79
CA ILE A 118 -1.31 -3.35 -1.58
C ILE A 118 -0.13 -2.42 -1.31
N HIS A 119 1.09 -2.95 -1.17
CA HIS A 119 2.23 -2.07 -0.94
C HIS A 119 2.53 -1.26 -2.21
N ALA A 120 2.70 -1.94 -3.35
CA ALA A 120 3.07 -1.34 -4.62
C ALA A 120 1.96 -1.47 -5.67
N PRO A 121 1.51 -0.38 -6.30
CA PRO A 121 0.35 -0.37 -7.20
C PRO A 121 0.71 -0.81 -8.62
N TYR A 122 1.22 -2.04 -8.76
CA TYR A 122 1.49 -2.61 -10.07
C TYR A 122 0.18 -2.87 -10.82
N GLN A 123 0.12 -2.54 -12.12
CA GLN A 123 -1.12 -2.63 -12.92
C GLN A 123 -1.79 -4.00 -12.78
N ARG A 124 -1.03 -5.09 -12.95
CA ARG A 124 -1.50 -6.48 -12.78
C ARG A 124 -2.20 -6.79 -11.44
N VAL A 125 -1.85 -6.08 -10.37
CA VAL A 125 -2.46 -6.25 -9.04
C VAL A 125 -3.72 -5.38 -8.93
N LEU A 126 -3.67 -4.17 -9.47
CA LEU A 126 -4.84 -3.29 -9.57
C LEU A 126 -5.93 -3.92 -10.43
N ASP A 127 -5.57 -4.41 -11.62
CA ASP A 127 -6.44 -5.14 -12.55
C ASP A 127 -7.12 -6.30 -11.82
N HIS A 128 -6.34 -7.15 -11.14
CA HIS A 128 -6.87 -8.28 -10.40
C HIS A 128 -7.93 -7.87 -9.37
N PHE A 129 -7.65 -6.90 -8.50
CA PHE A 129 -8.61 -6.52 -7.45
C PHE A 129 -9.79 -5.71 -7.98
N THR A 130 -9.61 -4.90 -9.02
CA THR A 130 -10.72 -4.22 -9.72
C THR A 130 -11.68 -5.25 -10.35
N GLU A 131 -11.11 -6.27 -10.99
CA GLU A 131 -11.86 -7.37 -11.62
C GLU A 131 -12.55 -8.26 -10.59
N ASP A 132 -11.90 -8.54 -9.46
CA ASP A 132 -12.43 -9.34 -8.34
C ASP A 132 -13.40 -8.55 -7.44
N GLY A 133 -13.78 -7.35 -7.85
CA GLY A 133 -14.87 -6.58 -7.27
C GLY A 133 -14.53 -5.84 -5.98
N ALA A 134 -13.30 -5.34 -5.85
CA ALA A 134 -12.97 -4.37 -4.82
C ALA A 134 -13.80 -3.09 -4.98
N ASP A 135 -14.22 -2.52 -3.84
CA ASP A 135 -14.85 -1.21 -3.77
C ASP A 135 -13.83 -0.08 -3.63
N LEU A 136 -12.64 -0.37 -3.10
CA LEU A 136 -11.55 0.57 -2.88
C LEU A 136 -10.20 -0.14 -2.91
N LEU A 137 -9.22 0.43 -3.61
CA LEU A 137 -7.83 -0.01 -3.57
C LEU A 137 -6.99 1.02 -2.80
N LEU A 138 -6.22 0.56 -1.81
CA LEU A 138 -5.29 1.38 -1.03
C LEU A 138 -3.86 0.93 -1.31
N ALA A 139 -3.04 1.86 -1.80
CA ALA A 139 -1.67 1.58 -2.22
C ALA A 139 -0.63 2.60 -1.71
N GLY A 140 0.64 2.21 -1.74
CA GLY A 140 1.77 3.08 -1.41
C GLY A 140 2.94 2.92 -2.38
N HIS A 141 4.15 2.71 -1.85
CA HIS A 141 5.41 2.42 -2.57
C HIS A 141 5.99 3.52 -3.47
N THR A 142 5.16 4.31 -4.15
CA THR A 142 5.61 5.33 -5.10
C THR A 142 6.33 6.51 -4.44
N HIS A 143 6.10 6.71 -3.13
CA HIS A 143 6.48 7.90 -2.36
C HIS A 143 6.02 9.23 -3.03
N GLY A 144 4.98 9.16 -3.87
CA GLY A 144 4.49 10.27 -4.67
C GLY A 144 5.44 10.73 -5.78
N GLY A 145 6.44 9.91 -6.16
CA GLY A 145 7.55 10.31 -7.00
C GLY A 145 8.43 11.34 -6.28
N GLN A 146 9.34 10.85 -5.42
CA GLN A 146 10.22 11.64 -4.55
C GLN A 146 10.82 12.92 -5.19
N LEU A 147 11.04 12.95 -6.50
CA LEU A 147 11.32 14.14 -7.29
C LEU A 147 10.12 14.53 -8.16
N CYS A 148 9.43 15.60 -7.76
CA CYS A 148 8.38 16.24 -8.55
C CYS A 148 8.88 17.57 -9.13
N ILE A 149 8.52 17.87 -10.37
CA ILE A 149 8.67 19.22 -10.94
C ILE A 149 7.45 20.05 -10.54
N PRO A 150 7.63 21.25 -9.94
CA PRO A 150 6.51 22.15 -9.64
C PRO A 150 5.65 22.43 -10.88
N GLY A 151 4.34 22.17 -10.78
CA GLY A 151 3.39 22.33 -11.89
C GLY A 151 3.26 21.16 -12.87
N TYR A 152 4.16 20.17 -12.82
CA TYR A 152 4.16 18.99 -13.72
C TYR A 152 3.94 17.66 -12.98
N GLY A 153 4.39 17.55 -11.73
CA GLY A 153 4.26 16.33 -10.92
C GLY A 153 5.48 15.41 -10.99
N ALA A 154 5.29 14.12 -10.67
CA ALA A 154 6.38 13.16 -10.54
C ALA A 154 7.13 12.94 -11.87
N LEU A 155 8.45 12.88 -11.82
CA LEU A 155 9.28 12.54 -13.00
C LEU A 155 9.29 11.02 -13.28
N VAL A 156 9.16 10.22 -12.24
CA VAL A 156 9.04 8.77 -12.29
C VAL A 156 8.09 8.33 -11.16
N SER A 157 7.30 7.30 -11.40
CA SER A 157 6.41 6.69 -10.40
C SER A 157 7.09 5.55 -9.62
N ASN A 158 8.29 5.12 -10.06
CA ASN A 158 9.01 3.93 -9.58
C ASN A 158 8.19 2.62 -9.62
N CYS A 159 7.11 2.60 -10.40
CA CYS A 159 6.31 1.43 -10.73
C CYS A 159 5.89 1.52 -12.21
N ASP A 160 5.06 0.59 -12.67
CA ASP A 160 4.50 0.59 -14.02
C ASP A 160 3.28 1.53 -14.17
N LEU A 161 2.96 2.35 -13.16
CA LEU A 161 1.95 3.39 -13.29
C LEU A 161 2.47 4.62 -14.05
N PRO A 162 1.60 5.31 -14.80
CA PRO A 162 1.92 6.64 -15.30
C PRO A 162 2.14 7.60 -14.12
N THR A 163 3.06 8.55 -14.28
CA THR A 163 3.55 9.43 -13.20
C THR A 163 2.46 10.27 -12.53
N TRP A 164 1.40 10.60 -13.25
CA TRP A 164 0.26 11.35 -12.71
C TRP A 164 -0.59 10.53 -11.72
N ARG A 165 -0.54 9.19 -11.77
CA ARG A 165 -1.16 8.28 -10.79
C ARG A 165 -0.22 7.92 -9.63
N ALA A 166 0.95 8.55 -9.53
CA ALA A 166 1.92 8.25 -8.49
C ALA A 166 1.44 8.64 -7.08
N LYS A 167 0.38 9.44 -6.93
CA LYS A 167 -0.28 9.72 -5.66
C LYS A 167 -1.73 10.17 -5.85
N GLY A 168 -2.49 10.20 -4.77
CA GLY A 168 -3.85 10.72 -4.73
C GLY A 168 -4.92 9.69 -5.04
N LEU A 169 -6.17 10.15 -5.07
CA LEU A 169 -7.35 9.33 -5.39
C LEU A 169 -7.63 9.42 -6.90
N ASN A 170 -7.66 8.27 -7.56
CA ASN A 170 -7.87 8.14 -9.00
C ASN A 170 -8.73 6.91 -9.29
N ASP A 171 -9.40 6.87 -10.45
CA ASP A 171 -10.13 5.68 -10.89
C ASP A 171 -9.21 4.71 -11.65
N TRP A 172 -9.33 3.43 -11.35
CA TRP A 172 -8.70 2.34 -12.09
C TRP A 172 -9.75 1.51 -12.81
N GLU A 173 -9.61 1.39 -14.12
CA GLU A 173 -10.51 0.63 -14.97
C GLU A 173 -9.79 -0.62 -15.49
N SER A 174 -10.41 -1.79 -15.31
CA SER A 174 -9.98 -3.04 -15.95
C SER A 174 -11.20 -3.90 -16.29
N ASN A 175 -11.20 -4.50 -17.49
CA ASN A 175 -12.27 -5.38 -17.99
C ASN A 175 -13.70 -4.84 -17.74
N GLY A 176 -13.90 -3.54 -17.99
CA GLY A 176 -15.20 -2.88 -17.87
C GLY A 176 -15.67 -2.61 -16.44
N ARG A 177 -14.79 -2.77 -15.45
CA ARG A 177 -15.04 -2.41 -14.04
C ARG A 177 -14.14 -1.25 -13.65
N THR A 178 -14.69 -0.34 -12.85
CA THR A 178 -13.96 0.82 -12.33
C THR A 178 -13.96 0.80 -10.82
N THR A 179 -12.78 0.94 -10.22
CA THR A 179 -12.59 0.99 -8.77
C THR A 179 -11.74 2.20 -8.40
N PRO A 180 -12.11 2.99 -7.37
CA PRO A 180 -11.27 4.06 -6.87
C PRO A 180 -10.00 3.50 -6.21
N VAL A 181 -8.87 4.14 -6.50
CA VAL A 181 -7.54 3.80 -6.00
C VAL A 181 -6.93 5.01 -5.33
N ASN A 182 -6.59 4.88 -4.06
CA ASN A 182 -5.77 5.85 -3.37
C ASN A 182 -4.31 5.36 -3.32
N VAL A 183 -3.41 6.12 -3.93
CA VAL A 183 -1.96 5.90 -3.79
C VAL A 183 -1.42 6.96 -2.82
N SER A 184 -0.97 6.54 -1.64
CA SER A 184 -0.35 7.46 -0.69
C SER A 184 1.09 7.77 -1.07
N GLY A 185 1.44 9.06 -1.04
CA GLY A 185 2.82 9.52 -1.14
C GLY A 185 3.67 9.19 0.09
N GLY A 186 3.05 8.71 1.17
CA GLY A 186 3.68 8.28 2.41
C GLY A 186 4.43 9.39 3.16
N ILE A 187 4.83 9.08 4.39
CA ILE A 187 5.56 10.02 5.27
C ILE A 187 7.08 9.93 5.15
N GLY A 188 7.60 8.79 4.68
CA GLY A 188 9.05 8.49 4.67
C GLY A 188 9.78 8.92 3.39
N THR A 189 11.10 9.08 3.49
CA THR A 189 12.01 9.24 2.35
C THR A 189 12.94 8.03 2.24
N SER A 190 13.49 7.77 1.06
CA SER A 190 14.66 6.89 0.94
C SER A 190 15.80 7.42 1.83
N ARG A 191 16.41 6.55 2.65
CA ARG A 191 17.55 6.91 3.52
C ARG A 191 18.75 7.45 2.72
N PHE A 192 18.92 6.99 1.49
CA PHE A 192 20.04 7.37 0.61
C PHE A 192 19.67 8.38 -0.47
N ALA A 193 18.38 8.72 -0.56
CA ALA A 193 17.89 9.85 -1.35
C ALA A 193 16.85 10.61 -0.49
N PRO A 194 17.29 11.30 0.58
CA PRO A 194 16.40 11.97 1.54
C PRO A 194 15.85 13.29 0.98
N ILE A 195 15.81 13.44 -0.35
CA ILE A 195 15.40 14.65 -1.02
C ILE A 195 13.98 14.42 -1.53
N ARG A 196 13.04 15.20 -1.02
CA ARG A 196 11.68 15.37 -1.54
C ARG A 196 11.59 16.75 -2.17
N ILE A 197 11.55 16.84 -3.50
CA ILE A 197 11.33 18.12 -4.19
C ILE A 197 9.86 18.17 -4.60
N ALA A 198 9.13 19.17 -4.11
CA ALA A 198 7.70 19.37 -4.37
C ALA A 198 6.78 18.16 -4.05
N CYS A 199 7.21 17.22 -3.19
CA CYS A 199 6.43 16.08 -2.71
C CYS A 199 6.42 16.01 -1.18
N LYS A 200 5.52 16.75 -0.51
CA LYS A 200 5.42 16.77 0.96
C LYS A 200 5.09 15.38 1.53
N PRO A 201 5.58 15.03 2.74
CA PRO A 201 5.09 13.87 3.49
C PRO A 201 3.57 13.87 3.56
N GLU A 202 2.95 12.70 3.40
CA GLU A 202 1.51 12.57 3.26
C GLU A 202 0.96 11.47 4.18
N ALA A 203 -0.08 11.81 4.92
CA ALA A 203 -1.02 10.88 5.54
C ALA A 203 -2.40 11.19 4.95
N VAL A 204 -3.14 10.17 4.53
CA VAL A 204 -4.39 10.35 3.79
C VAL A 204 -5.57 10.07 4.72
N LEU A 205 -6.50 11.02 4.77
CA LEU A 205 -7.82 10.82 5.36
C LEU A 205 -8.82 10.62 4.23
N LEU A 206 -9.48 9.46 4.20
CA LEU A 206 -10.55 9.16 3.26
C LEU A 206 -11.89 9.17 3.98
N THR A 207 -12.88 9.84 3.39
CA THR A 207 -14.27 9.81 3.84
C THR A 207 -15.05 8.87 2.93
N LEU A 208 -15.64 7.83 3.51
CA LEU A 208 -16.47 6.88 2.79
C LEU A 208 -17.94 7.26 2.99
N THR A 209 -18.69 7.35 1.89
CA THR A 209 -20.13 7.62 1.89
C THR A 209 -20.88 6.42 1.33
N SER A 210 -22.18 6.30 1.64
CA SER A 210 -23.03 5.30 0.98
C SER A 210 -23.07 5.54 -0.52
N ARG A 211 -23.22 4.47 -1.29
CA ARG A 211 -23.63 4.56 -2.69
C ARG A 211 -25.07 5.08 -2.74
N GLU A 212 -25.38 5.92 -3.72
CA GLU A 212 -26.75 6.41 -3.97
C GLU A 212 -27.70 5.27 -4.36
#